data_AF-A0A2V7ZPV1-F1
#
_entry.id   AF-A0A2V7ZPV1-F1
#
_cell.length_a   1.000
_cell.length_b   1.000
_cell.length_c   1.000
_cell.angle_alpha   90.00
_cell.angle_beta   90.00
_cell.angle_gamma   90.00
#
_symmetry.space_group_name_H-M   'P 1'
#
loop_
_entity.id
_entity.type
_entity.pdbx_description
1 polymer ?
#
loop_
_entity_poly.entity_id
_entity_poly.type
_entity_poly.pdbx_seq_one_letter_code
_entity_poly.pdbx_strand_id
1 'polypeptide(L)' 'TATFTIQVTPPTGVGITAAALNFGDGVTQQLGGLSGTTTVQHTYPSTPNQTYTVQLTVTDTLGRTTTGSTTVNIP' A
#
# COMPACT_ATOMS: atom_id res chain seq x y z
N THR A 1 13.04 -9.81 -1.48
CA THR A 1 11.88 -9.17 -2.15
C THR A 1 10.60 -9.71 -1.56
N ALA A 2 9.60 -8.85 -1.35
CA ALA A 2 8.27 -9.22 -0.88
C ALA A 2 7.22 -8.82 -1.92
N THR A 3 6.11 -9.56 -1.96
CA THR A 3 4.95 -9.27 -2.82
C THR A 3 3.77 -8.91 -1.94
N PHE A 4 3.13 -7.78 -2.22
CA PHE A 4 1.96 -7.29 -1.53
C PHE A 4 0.73 -7.39 -2.43
N THR A 5 -0.31 -8.05 -1.94
CA THR A 5 -1.64 -8.02 -2.54
C THR A 5 -2.43 -6.90 -1.88
N ILE A 6 -2.85 -5.94 -2.69
CA ILE A 6 -3.60 -4.77 -2.24
C ILE A 6 -5.02 -4.93 -2.74
N GLN A 7 -5.99 -4.81 -1.83
CA GLN A 7 -7.39 -4.81 -2.16
C GLN A 7 -8.02 -3.50 -1.70
N VAL A 8 -8.65 -2.78 -2.64
CA VAL A 8 -9.41 -1.56 -2.36
C VAL A 8 -10.84 -1.73 -2.83
N THR A 9 -11.77 -1.69 -1.89
CA THR A 9 -13.21 -1.82 -2.15
C THR A 9 -13.90 -0.51 -1.79
N PRO A 10 -14.00 0.45 -2.72
CA PRO A 10 -14.72 1.70 -2.46
C PRO A 10 -16.24 1.45 -2.45
N PRO A 11 -17.03 2.27 -1.71
CA PRO A 11 -18.48 2.25 -1.80
C PRO A 11 -18.98 2.52 -3.23
N THR A 12 -20.19 2.06 -3.55
CA THR A 12 -20.80 2.34 -4.85
C THR A 12 -20.94 3.84 -5.09
N GLY A 13 -20.53 4.29 -6.27
CA GLY A 13 -20.53 5.72 -6.64
C GLY A 13 -19.34 6.52 -6.10
N VAL A 14 -18.41 5.90 -5.37
CA VAL A 14 -17.19 6.55 -4.89
C VAL A 14 -15.99 6.02 -5.68
N GLY A 15 -15.29 6.91 -6.40
CA GLY A 15 -14.02 6.60 -7.04
C GLY A 15 -12.84 6.84 -6.11
N ILE A 16 -11.70 6.20 -6.41
CA ILE A 16 -10.41 6.48 -5.77
C ILE A 16 -9.56 7.34 -6.70
N THR A 17 -9.02 8.43 -6.16
CA THR A 17 -8.21 9.41 -6.92
C THR A 17 -6.71 9.20 -6.71
N ALA A 18 -6.31 8.75 -5.53
CA ALA A 18 -4.91 8.48 -5.22
C ALA A 18 -4.79 7.32 -4.23
N ALA A 19 -3.74 6.53 -4.40
CA ALA A 19 -3.31 5.51 -3.46
C ALA A 19 -1.78 5.56 -3.38
N ALA A 20 -1.25 5.54 -2.16
CA ALA A 20 0.18 5.59 -1.88
C ALA A 20 0.52 4.46 -0.91
N LEU A 21 1.52 3.66 -1.27
CA LEU A 21 2.02 2.56 -0.48
C LEU A 21 3.39 2.90 0.08
N ASN A 22 3.49 3.08 1.38
CA ASN A 22 4.75 3.23 2.11
C ASN A 22 5.21 1.85 2.57
N PHE A 23 6.42 1.45 2.21
CA PHE A 23 6.97 0.13 2.56
C PHE A 23 7.59 0.08 3.96
N GLY A 24 7.70 1.21 4.65
CA GLY A 24 8.26 1.29 6.00
C GLY A 24 9.79 1.30 6.05
N ASP A 25 10.46 1.22 4.90
CA ASP A 25 11.92 1.33 4.74
C ASP A 25 12.35 2.71 4.22
N GLY A 26 11.43 3.68 4.21
CA GLY A 26 11.63 5.01 3.65
C GLY A 26 11.23 5.13 2.17
N VAL A 27 10.89 4.03 1.49
CA VAL A 27 10.39 4.05 0.11
C VAL A 27 8.87 4.14 0.10
N THR A 28 8.33 4.99 -0.75
CA THR A 28 6.89 5.09 -1.01
C THR A 28 6.62 4.99 -2.51
N GLN A 29 5.60 4.24 -2.89
CA GLN A 29 5.15 4.07 -4.26
C GLN A 29 3.75 4.66 -4.43
N GLN A 30 3.59 5.51 -5.44
CA GLN A 30 2.29 6.02 -5.86
C GLN A 30 1.63 5.01 -6.82
N LEU A 31 0.40 4.64 -6.53
CA LEU A 31 -0.40 3.69 -7.32
C LEU A 31 -1.50 4.40 -8.12
N GLY A 32 -1.75 5.69 -7.88
CA GLY A 32 -2.80 6.46 -8.55
C GLY A 32 -4.21 6.03 -8.12
N GLY A 33 -5.20 6.22 -8.99
CA GLY A 33 -6.55 5.73 -8.73
C GLY A 33 -6.56 4.20 -8.69
N LEU A 34 -7.14 3.63 -7.62
CA LEU A 34 -7.09 2.19 -7.37
C LEU A 34 -8.45 1.64 -6.93
N SER A 35 -8.92 0.61 -7.62
CA SER A 35 -10.12 -0.16 -7.26
C SER A 35 -9.91 -1.63 -7.58
N GLY A 36 -10.44 -2.52 -6.73
CA GLY A 36 -10.27 -3.97 -6.87
C GLY A 36 -8.92 -4.43 -6.30
N THR A 37 -8.33 -5.44 -6.94
CA THR A 37 -7.09 -6.08 -6.47
C THR A 37 -5.92 -5.75 -7.39
N THR A 38 -4.79 -5.38 -6.79
CA THR A 38 -3.51 -5.21 -7.50
C THR A 38 -2.37 -5.84 -6.71
N THR A 39 -1.26 -6.14 -7.39
CA THR A 39 -0.06 -6.68 -6.77
C THR A 39 1.11 -5.72 -6.95
N VAL A 40 1.88 -5.55 -5.88
CA VAL A 40 3.07 -4.69 -5.85
C VAL A 40 4.24 -5.48 -5.29
N GLN A 41 5.37 -5.48 -5.98
CA GLN A 41 6.61 -6.09 -5.50
C GLN A 41 7.54 -5.02 -4.98
N HIS A 42 8.23 -5.32 -3.88
CA HIS A 42 9.24 -4.43 -3.31
C HIS A 42 10.45 -5.20 -2.80
N THR A 43 11.63 -4.64 -3.03
CA THR A 43 12.90 -5.24 -2.57
C THR A 43 13.41 -4.45 -1.40
N TYR A 44 13.35 -5.07 -0.22
CA TYR A 44 13.89 -4.51 1.01
C TYR A 44 15.41 -4.66 1.09
N PRO A 45 16.09 -3.77 1.84
CA PRO A 45 17.47 -4.00 2.25
C PRO A 45 17.61 -5.35 2.96
N SER A 46 18.67 -6.08 2.62
CA SER A 46 19.05 -7.36 3.24
C SER A 46 19.70 -7.16 4.61
N THR A 47 18.98 -6.49 5.49
CA THR A 47 19.31 -6.40 6.92
C THR A 47 18.64 -7.59 7.60
N PRO A 48 19.40 -8.45 8.30
CA PRO A 48 18.85 -9.67 8.88
C PRO A 48 17.78 -9.35 9.93
N ASN A 49 16.72 -10.15 9.95
CA ASN A 49 15.63 -10.10 10.94
C ASN A 49 14.92 -8.74 11.05
N GLN A 50 14.85 -7.96 9.97
CA GLN A 50 14.18 -6.67 9.99
C GLN A 50 12.69 -6.81 9.66
N THR A 51 11.84 -6.24 10.52
CA THR A 51 10.41 -6.10 10.28
C THR A 51 10.11 -4.70 9.78
N TYR A 52 9.28 -4.60 8.75
CA TYR A 52 8.82 -3.34 8.17
C TYR A 52 7.29 -3.24 8.25
N THR A 53 6.80 -2.06 8.63
CA THR A 53 5.37 -1.73 8.63
C THR A 53 5.01 -1.10 7.30
N VAL A 54 4.24 -1.83 6.50
CA VAL A 54 3.76 -1.38 5.20
C VAL A 54 2.41 -0.71 5.40
N GLN A 55 2.26 0.51 4.90
CA GLN A 55 1.05 1.31 5.03
C GLN A 55 0.55 1.76 3.65
N LEU A 56 -0.70 1.44 3.36
CA LEU A 56 -1.45 1.99 2.24
C LEU A 56 -2.27 3.17 2.71
N THR A 57 -2.17 4.30 2.03
CA THR A 57 -3.06 5.46 2.18
C THR A 57 -3.83 5.67 0.89
N VAL A 58 -5.16 5.72 0.97
CA VAL A 58 -6.06 5.87 -0.17
C VAL A 58 -6.87 7.15 -0.01
N THR A 59 -6.98 7.95 -1.07
CA THR A 59 -7.83 9.15 -1.15
C THR A 59 -8.96 8.93 -2.13
N ASP A 60 -10.19 9.18 -1.72
CA ASP A 60 -11.37 9.05 -2.56
C ASP A 60 -11.71 10.35 -3.33
N THR A 61 -12.69 10.25 -4.21
CA THR A 61 -13.25 11.36 -5.00
C THR A 61 -13.97 12.41 -4.16
N LEU A 62 -14.27 12.11 -2.89
CA LEU A 62 -14.89 13.01 -1.92
C LEU A 62 -13.84 13.66 -1.01
N GLY A 63 -12.54 13.41 -1.27
CA GLY A 63 -11.42 13.94 -0.50
C GLY A 63 -11.15 13.24 0.82
N ARG A 64 -11.78 12.09 1.09
CA ARG A 64 -11.55 11.32 2.32
C ARG A 64 -10.35 10.42 2.18
N THR A 65 -9.61 10.27 3.26
CA THR A 65 -8.44 9.40 3.34
C THR A 65 -8.69 8.18 4.22
N THR A 66 -8.34 6.99 3.72
CA THR A 66 -8.40 5.73 4.46
C THR A 66 -7.02 5.08 4.47
N THR A 67 -6.61 4.54 5.61
CA THR A 67 -5.33 3.84 5.75
C THR A 67 -5.52 2.37 6.07
N GLY A 68 -4.73 1.51 5.45
CA GLY A 68 -4.57 0.09 5.81
C GLY A 68 -3.10 -0.23 6.03
N SER A 69 -2.80 -1.20 6.90
CA SER A 69 -1.42 -1.57 7.19
C SER A 69 -1.23 -3.07 7.33
N THR A 70 -0.02 -3.54 7.01
CA THR A 70 0.45 -4.90 7.25
C THR A 70 1.92 -4.87 7.64
N THR A 71 2.41 -5.95 8.24
CA THR A 71 3.83 -6.09 8.58
C THR A 71 4.46 -7.17 7.72
N VAL A 72 5.68 -6.93 7.27
CA VAL A 72 6.50 -7.95 6.61
C VAL A 72 7.79 -8.16 7.39
N ASN A 73 8.17 -9.41 7.59
CA ASN A 73 9.47 -9.77 8.14
C ASN A 73 10.38 -10.22 7.00
N ILE A 74 11.56 -9.63 6.92
CA ILE A 74 12.61 -10.02 5.98
C ILE A 74 13.66 -10.80 6.78
N PRO A 75 13.81 -12.11 6.51
CA PRO A 75 14.78 -12.95 7.19
C PRO A 75 16.21 -12.53 6.86
#